data_AF-A0A936I396-F1
#
_entry.id   AF-A0A936I396-F1
#
_cell.length_a   1.000
_cell.length_b   1.000
_cell.length_c   1.000
_cell.angle_alpha   90.00
_cell.angle_beta   90.00
_cell.angle_gamma   90.00
#
_symmetry.space_group_name_H-M   'P 1'
#
loop_
_entity.id
_entity.type
_entity.pdbx_description
1 polymer ?
#
loop_
_entity_poly.entity_id
_entity_poly.type
_entity_poly.pdbx_seq_one_letter_code
_entity_poly.pdbx_strand_id
1 'polypeptide(L)'
;MAFDQDGDSLSYELLECSGMGCGNIPGYVFPEEVDTNAPDIFQIDATIGTLFWDAPQLMGEYNIAFRVREWRKVFGAWYEVGWVTRDMQITVGSCDNEPPVMDPLPDTCVVAETFLTFDVSASDPDAAQNVTLSALGGPMVLNESPASFLPDPPDNPVSGTFNWQTVCGHVRLQPYTVVFRASDNGQPVILEDYEPVNITVVAPEPENPCSHPQRGGDRPVVDPEHLHQRRRLSHLSSCGALPVHTIALRNGRARLHRIRLPRHRARCRDRIVHG
;
A
#
# COMPACT_ATOMS: atom_id res chain seq x y z
N MET A 1 -0.25 7.09 -7.68
CA MET A 1 0.38 7.93 -6.63
C MET A 1 -0.27 7.61 -5.28
N ALA A 2 0.52 7.29 -4.27
CA ALA A 2 0.08 7.03 -2.92
C ALA A 2 0.01 8.35 -2.15
N PHE A 3 -0.91 8.42 -1.20
CA PHE A 3 -1.12 9.58 -0.35
C PHE A 3 -1.38 9.11 1.08
N ASP A 4 -1.02 9.94 2.04
CA ASP A 4 -1.33 9.70 3.45
C ASP A 4 -2.76 10.14 3.80
N GLN A 5 -3.10 10.11 5.10
CA GLN A 5 -4.42 10.46 5.58
C GLN A 5 -4.74 11.96 5.47
N ASP A 6 -3.71 12.80 5.46
CA ASP A 6 -3.84 14.26 5.35
C ASP A 6 -3.87 14.72 3.88
N GLY A 7 -3.67 13.79 2.95
CA GLY A 7 -3.71 14.03 1.51
C GLY A 7 -2.38 14.48 0.94
N ASP A 8 -1.28 14.29 1.67
CA ASP A 8 0.07 14.54 1.15
C ASP A 8 0.55 13.37 0.30
N SER A 9 1.30 13.67 -0.75
CA SER A 9 1.79 12.66 -1.70
C SER A 9 2.95 11.89 -1.10
N LEU A 10 2.97 10.58 -1.32
CA LEU A 10 4.03 9.69 -0.84
C LEU A 10 4.88 9.19 -2.00
N SER A 11 6.19 9.16 -1.78
CA SER A 11 7.14 8.48 -2.67
C SER A 11 7.96 7.42 -1.93
N TYR A 12 8.30 6.34 -2.61
CA TYR A 12 9.01 5.19 -2.06
C TYR A 12 10.37 4.99 -2.71
N GLU A 13 11.37 4.58 -1.93
CA GLU A 13 12.76 4.42 -2.37
C GLU A 13 13.41 3.28 -1.58
N LEU A 14 14.01 2.29 -2.25
CA LEU A 14 14.80 1.25 -1.58
C LEU A 14 16.08 1.86 -0.99
N LEU A 15 16.49 1.35 0.18
CA LEU A 15 17.69 1.76 0.87
C LEU A 15 18.50 0.53 1.28
N GLU A 16 19.82 0.71 1.35
CA GLU A 16 20.68 -0.25 2.05
C GLU A 16 20.26 -0.35 3.52
N CYS A 17 20.20 -1.58 4.04
CA CYS A 17 19.94 -1.78 5.45
C CYS A 17 21.07 -1.16 6.29
N SER A 18 20.67 -0.38 7.30
CA SER A 18 21.60 0.23 8.24
C SER A 18 21.69 -0.59 9.52
N GLY A 19 22.89 -0.78 10.02
CA GLY A 19 23.17 -1.48 11.27
C GLY A 19 23.15 -0.53 12.47
N MET A 20 23.77 -1.00 13.57
CA MET A 20 23.88 -0.24 14.81
C MET A 20 24.46 1.16 14.55
N GLY A 21 23.76 2.20 15.02
CA GLY A 21 24.20 3.59 14.86
C GLY A 21 23.94 4.20 13.47
N CYS A 22 23.06 3.61 12.66
CA CYS A 22 22.69 4.07 11.31
C CYS A 22 23.85 4.03 10.29
N GLY A 23 24.87 3.21 10.54
CA GLY A 23 25.94 2.96 9.57
C GLY A 23 25.58 1.85 8.59
N ASN A 24 26.17 1.86 7.40
CA ASN A 24 26.00 0.77 6.42
C ASN A 24 26.44 -0.56 7.06
N ILE A 25 25.72 -1.63 6.75
CA ILE A 25 26.08 -2.98 7.16
C ILE A 25 27.18 -3.48 6.19
N PRO A 26 28.41 -3.75 6.66
CA PRO A 26 29.46 -4.26 5.78
C PRO A 26 29.04 -5.57 5.12
N GLY A 27 29.13 -5.64 3.79
CA GLY A 27 28.74 -6.83 3.02
C GLY A 27 27.23 -6.96 2.76
N TYR A 28 26.42 -5.97 3.14
CA TYR A 28 25.06 -5.89 2.65
C TYR A 28 25.08 -5.67 1.13
N VAL A 29 24.22 -6.41 0.45
CA VAL A 29 23.90 -6.25 -0.95
C VAL A 29 22.38 -6.38 -1.08
N PHE A 30 21.79 -5.77 -2.09
CA PHE A 30 20.36 -5.92 -2.32
C PHE A 30 20.02 -7.36 -2.73
N PRO A 31 18.77 -7.82 -2.57
CA PRO A 31 18.40 -9.20 -2.89
C PRO A 31 18.82 -9.66 -4.29
N GLU A 32 18.74 -8.78 -5.28
CA GLU A 32 19.14 -9.02 -6.67
C GLU A 32 20.65 -9.15 -6.91
N GLU A 33 21.45 -8.76 -5.92
CA GLU A 33 22.91 -8.82 -5.96
C GLU A 33 23.47 -10.06 -5.24
N VAL A 34 22.62 -10.84 -4.56
CA VAL A 34 23.04 -12.02 -3.78
C VAL A 34 23.48 -13.17 -4.69
N ASP A 35 22.79 -13.40 -5.81
CA ASP A 35 23.20 -14.36 -6.83
C ASP A 35 23.35 -13.72 -8.22
N THR A 36 24.55 -13.26 -8.52
CA THR A 36 24.88 -12.67 -9.83
C THR A 36 24.81 -13.64 -11.03
N ASN A 37 24.57 -14.94 -10.80
CA ASN A 37 24.56 -15.96 -11.87
C ASN A 37 23.19 -16.18 -12.50
N ALA A 38 22.12 -15.61 -11.92
CA ALA A 38 20.77 -15.75 -12.44
C ALA A 38 20.04 -14.39 -12.39
N PRO A 39 19.31 -14.01 -13.44
CA PRO A 39 18.58 -12.76 -13.45
C PRO A 39 17.36 -12.86 -12.52
N ASP A 40 17.32 -12.01 -11.50
CA ASP A 40 16.13 -11.68 -10.74
C ASP A 40 15.87 -10.17 -10.82
N ILE A 41 14.66 -9.74 -10.44
CA ILE A 41 14.27 -8.33 -10.48
C ILE A 41 13.67 -7.98 -9.13
N PHE A 42 14.37 -7.13 -8.38
CA PHE A 42 13.91 -6.60 -7.10
C PHE A 42 13.78 -5.08 -7.19
N GLN A 43 12.54 -4.56 -7.13
CA GLN A 43 12.25 -3.15 -7.34
C GLN A 43 11.08 -2.68 -6.48
N ILE A 44 11.02 -1.37 -6.22
CA ILE A 44 9.85 -0.74 -5.60
C ILE A 44 9.27 0.29 -6.56
N ASP A 45 7.94 0.26 -6.75
CA ASP A 45 7.26 1.34 -7.44
C ASP A 45 7.25 2.58 -6.55
N ALA A 46 8.01 3.59 -6.96
CA ALA A 46 8.19 4.83 -6.21
C ALA A 46 6.89 5.63 -6.01
N THR A 47 5.83 5.36 -6.78
CA THR A 47 4.57 6.10 -6.72
C THR A 47 3.46 5.37 -6.01
N ILE A 48 3.43 4.03 -6.00
CA ILE A 48 2.35 3.26 -5.35
C ILE A 48 2.83 2.42 -4.15
N GLY A 49 4.14 2.28 -3.97
CA GLY A 49 4.75 1.57 -2.83
C GLY A 49 4.60 0.05 -2.91
N THR A 50 4.45 -0.48 -4.13
CA THR A 50 4.44 -1.92 -4.39
C THR A 50 5.87 -2.38 -4.59
N LEU A 51 6.33 -3.30 -3.76
CA LEU A 51 7.57 -4.03 -3.95
C LEU A 51 7.32 -5.18 -4.92
N PHE A 52 8.20 -5.30 -5.91
CA PHE A 52 8.21 -6.30 -6.95
C PHE A 52 9.47 -7.14 -6.76
N TRP A 53 9.29 -8.44 -6.51
CA TRP A 53 10.40 -9.39 -6.57
C TRP A 53 10.02 -10.54 -7.49
N ASP A 54 10.72 -10.64 -8.62
CA ASP A 54 10.57 -11.74 -9.57
C ASP A 54 11.78 -12.67 -9.51
N ALA A 55 11.50 -13.95 -9.31
CA ALA A 55 12.45 -15.06 -9.26
C ALA A 55 13.61 -14.91 -8.22
N PRO A 56 13.34 -14.90 -6.91
CA PRO A 56 14.38 -15.09 -5.90
C PRO A 56 15.12 -16.42 -6.14
N GLN A 57 16.45 -16.39 -6.17
CA GLN A 57 17.25 -17.54 -6.59
C GLN A 57 17.79 -18.35 -5.40
N LEU A 58 17.97 -17.70 -4.25
CA LEU A 58 18.54 -18.32 -3.05
C LEU A 58 17.53 -18.31 -1.90
N MET A 59 17.40 -19.46 -1.25
CA MET A 59 16.65 -19.57 0.01
C MET A 59 17.39 -18.84 1.13
N GLY A 60 16.65 -18.14 1.99
CA GLY A 60 17.24 -17.37 3.08
C GLY A 60 16.30 -16.30 3.62
N GLU A 61 16.81 -15.55 4.59
CA GLU A 61 16.13 -14.37 5.13
C GLU A 61 16.80 -13.10 4.60
N TYR A 62 15.99 -12.24 4.01
CA TYR A 62 16.41 -11.01 3.36
C TYR A 62 15.83 -9.84 4.14
N ASN A 63 16.71 -9.02 4.71
CA ASN A 63 16.30 -7.76 5.30
C ASN A 63 16.36 -6.68 4.23
N ILE A 64 15.27 -5.93 4.12
CA ILE A 64 15.16 -4.82 3.18
C ILE A 64 14.76 -3.57 3.95
N ALA A 65 15.25 -2.42 3.50
CA ALA A 65 14.84 -1.13 4.00
C ALA A 65 14.31 -0.27 2.85
N PHE A 66 13.31 0.56 3.15
CA PHE A 66 12.79 1.54 2.21
C PHE A 66 12.42 2.83 2.93
N ARG A 67 12.55 3.95 2.22
CA ARG A 67 12.11 5.27 2.66
C ARG A 67 10.75 5.58 2.07
N VAL A 68 9.87 6.12 2.91
CA VAL A 68 8.63 6.77 2.49
C VAL A 68 8.78 8.26 2.74
N ARG A 69 8.77 9.07 1.68
CA ARG A 69 8.82 10.54 1.77
C ARG A 69 7.43 11.11 1.62
N GLU A 70 7.15 12.17 2.38
CA GLU A 70 5.91 12.92 2.38
C GLU A 70 6.12 14.25 1.65
N TRP A 71 5.26 14.55 0.68
CA TRP A 71 5.33 15.72 -0.18
C TRP A 71 4.03 16.50 -0.13
N ARG A 72 4.14 17.80 0.15
CA ARG A 72 3.00 18.72 0.15
C ARG A 72 3.10 19.70 -1.01
N LYS A 73 1.99 19.86 -1.72
CA LYS A 73 1.87 20.86 -2.79
C LYS A 73 1.41 22.19 -2.20
N VAL A 74 2.25 23.22 -2.28
CA VAL A 74 1.97 24.58 -1.80
C VAL A 74 2.20 25.56 -2.95
N PHE A 75 1.17 26.34 -3.30
CA PHE A 75 1.20 27.30 -4.43
C PHE A 75 1.71 26.72 -5.75
N GLY A 76 1.39 25.45 -6.03
CA GLY A 76 1.79 24.76 -7.26
C GLY A 76 3.17 24.10 -7.21
N ALA A 77 3.98 24.37 -6.18
CA ALA A 77 5.29 23.74 -5.99
C ALA A 77 5.21 22.60 -4.94
N TRP A 78 6.02 21.56 -5.14
CA TRP A 78 6.13 20.44 -4.19
C TRP A 78 7.23 20.70 -3.18
N TYR A 79 6.94 20.46 -1.91
CA TYR A 79 7.88 20.57 -0.80
C TYR A 79 7.91 19.26 -0.03
N GLU A 80 9.10 18.74 0.26
CA GLU A 80 9.26 17.60 1.16
C GLU A 80 8.89 18.04 2.59
N VAL A 81 7.90 17.39 3.18
CA VAL A 81 7.44 17.64 4.55
C VAL A 81 8.27 16.83 5.55
N GLY A 82 8.62 15.61 5.17
CA GLY A 82 9.41 14.70 5.98
C GLY A 82 9.53 13.31 5.34
N TRP A 83 10.14 12.39 6.07
CA TRP A 83 10.29 11.00 5.64
C TRP A 83 10.37 10.05 6.83
N VAL A 84 10.07 8.79 6.56
CA VAL A 84 10.28 7.67 7.47
C VAL A 84 11.01 6.55 6.74
N THR A 85 11.93 5.86 7.42
CA THR A 85 12.51 4.60 6.94
C THR A 85 11.79 3.44 7.60
N ARG A 86 11.57 2.37 6.84
CA ARG A 86 10.98 1.12 7.29
C ARG A 86 11.84 -0.04 6.86
N ASP A 87 11.83 -1.05 7.70
CA ASP A 87 12.46 -2.34 7.48
C ASP A 87 11.40 -3.44 7.37
N MET A 88 11.70 -4.43 6.54
CA MET A 88 10.91 -5.63 6.32
C MET A 88 11.87 -6.81 6.20
N GLN A 89 11.46 -7.97 6.73
CA GLN A 89 12.13 -9.23 6.48
C GLN A 89 11.31 -10.04 5.48
N ILE A 90 12.00 -10.56 4.47
CA ILE A 90 11.45 -11.52 3.52
C ILE A 90 12.11 -12.87 3.77
N THR A 91 11.32 -13.89 4.04
CA THR A 91 11.82 -15.27 4.14
C THR A 91 11.54 -16.00 2.84
N VAL A 92 12.58 -16.47 2.16
CA VAL A 92 12.50 -17.27 0.93
C VAL A 92 12.77 -18.72 1.29
N GLY A 93 11.79 -19.58 1.08
CA GLY A 93 11.86 -21.00 1.41
C GLY A 93 11.37 -21.89 0.26
N SER A 94 11.83 -23.15 0.25
CA SER A 94 11.24 -24.18 -0.60
C SER A 94 9.93 -24.65 0.02
N CYS A 95 8.83 -24.53 -0.72
CA CYS A 95 7.58 -25.21 -0.37
C CYS A 95 6.85 -25.62 -1.64
N ASP A 96 6.03 -26.66 -1.53
CA ASP A 96 5.19 -27.13 -2.64
C ASP A 96 3.91 -26.30 -2.81
N ASN A 97 3.67 -25.33 -1.90
CA ASN A 97 2.55 -24.39 -1.93
C ASN A 97 2.75 -23.30 -3.01
N GLU A 98 1.72 -23.01 -3.81
CA GLU A 98 1.63 -21.86 -4.71
C GLU A 98 0.74 -20.77 -4.10
N PRO A 99 1.02 -19.46 -4.34
CA PRO A 99 0.18 -18.40 -3.80
C PRO A 99 -1.19 -18.36 -4.50
N PRO A 100 -2.22 -17.84 -3.80
CA PRO A 100 -3.50 -17.56 -4.44
C PRO A 100 -3.30 -16.49 -5.51
N VAL A 101 -4.25 -16.41 -6.44
CA VAL A 101 -4.28 -15.45 -7.55
C VAL A 101 -5.61 -14.71 -7.50
N MET A 102 -5.54 -13.40 -7.33
CA MET A 102 -6.69 -12.51 -7.41
C MET A 102 -7.01 -12.13 -8.86
N ASP A 103 -8.29 -12.03 -9.19
CA ASP A 103 -8.70 -11.49 -10.49
C ASP A 103 -8.40 -9.99 -10.56
N PRO A 104 -7.89 -9.47 -11.69
CA PRO A 104 -7.57 -8.05 -11.82
C PRO A 104 -8.82 -7.17 -11.64
N LEU A 105 -8.70 -6.13 -10.82
CA LEU A 105 -9.77 -5.18 -10.55
C LEU A 105 -9.44 -3.82 -11.18
N PRO A 106 -10.29 -3.28 -12.07
CA PRO A 106 -10.04 -1.99 -12.68
C PRO A 106 -10.29 -0.85 -11.70
N ASP A 107 -9.45 0.20 -11.81
CA ASP A 107 -9.74 1.49 -11.20
C ASP A 107 -11.09 2.03 -11.70
N THR A 108 -11.84 2.72 -10.82
CA THR A 108 -13.18 3.20 -11.12
C THR A 108 -13.39 4.66 -10.74
N CYS A 109 -14.37 5.30 -11.38
CA CYS A 109 -14.80 6.66 -11.11
C CYS A 109 -16.32 6.69 -10.96
N VAL A 110 -16.80 7.23 -9.84
CA VAL A 110 -18.23 7.32 -9.52
C VAL A 110 -18.61 8.75 -9.17
N VAL A 111 -19.85 9.12 -9.49
CA VAL A 111 -20.44 10.37 -9.02
C VAL A 111 -20.81 10.20 -7.55
N ALA A 112 -20.59 11.22 -6.73
CA ALA A 112 -21.05 11.22 -5.34
C ALA A 112 -22.54 10.87 -5.23
N GLU A 113 -22.93 10.28 -4.09
CA GLU A 113 -24.30 9.79 -3.83
C GLU A 113 -24.68 8.53 -4.61
N THR A 114 -23.75 7.96 -5.39
CA THR A 114 -23.90 6.66 -6.03
C THR A 114 -23.53 5.53 -5.06
N PHE A 115 -24.33 4.46 -5.06
CA PHE A 115 -23.97 3.20 -4.42
C PHE A 115 -23.01 2.42 -5.33
N LEU A 116 -21.74 2.31 -4.93
CA LEU A 116 -20.74 1.52 -5.63
C LEU A 116 -20.71 0.10 -5.07
N THR A 117 -20.83 -0.88 -5.94
CA THR A 117 -20.72 -2.30 -5.60
C THR A 117 -20.02 -3.07 -6.72
N PHE A 118 -19.16 -4.01 -6.36
CA PHE A 118 -18.51 -4.93 -7.28
C PHE A 118 -17.99 -6.17 -6.54
N ASP A 119 -17.84 -7.27 -7.28
CA ASP A 119 -17.32 -8.52 -6.76
C ASP A 119 -15.80 -8.57 -6.86
N VAL A 120 -15.19 -9.27 -5.90
CA VAL A 120 -13.77 -9.56 -5.80
C VAL A 120 -13.61 -11.06 -5.71
N SER A 121 -12.83 -11.64 -6.61
CA SER A 121 -12.61 -13.08 -6.71
C SER A 121 -11.13 -13.43 -6.64
N ALA A 122 -10.86 -14.60 -6.07
CA ALA A 122 -9.53 -15.19 -6.07
C ALA A 122 -9.63 -16.72 -6.13
N SER A 123 -8.55 -17.35 -6.56
CA SER A 123 -8.42 -18.82 -6.61
C SER A 123 -6.99 -19.23 -6.26
N ASP A 124 -6.82 -20.44 -5.76
CA ASP A 124 -5.50 -21.00 -5.50
C ASP A 124 -5.19 -22.15 -6.47
N PRO A 125 -4.00 -22.19 -7.10
CA PRO A 125 -3.59 -23.32 -7.94
C PRO A 125 -3.62 -24.67 -7.23
N ASP A 126 -3.42 -24.69 -5.91
CA ASP A 126 -3.49 -25.89 -5.09
C ASP A 126 -4.93 -26.20 -4.67
N ALA A 127 -5.62 -27.03 -5.47
CA ALA A 127 -7.05 -27.33 -5.34
C ALA A 127 -7.52 -27.90 -3.98
N ALA A 128 -6.60 -28.36 -3.12
CA ALA A 128 -6.93 -28.83 -1.76
C ALA A 128 -6.92 -27.71 -0.70
N GLN A 129 -6.50 -26.50 -1.08
CA GLN A 129 -6.41 -25.35 -0.22
C GLN A 129 -7.62 -24.45 -0.38
N ASN A 130 -7.98 -23.75 0.70
CA ASN A 130 -9.04 -22.76 0.72
C ASN A 130 -8.43 -21.37 0.81
N VAL A 131 -9.03 -20.41 0.11
CA VAL A 131 -8.62 -19.01 0.11
C VAL A 131 -9.57 -18.20 0.97
N THR A 132 -9.02 -17.29 1.76
CA THR A 132 -9.76 -16.31 2.56
C THR A 132 -9.52 -14.90 2.00
N LEU A 133 -10.60 -14.14 1.77
CA LEU A 133 -10.52 -12.76 1.33
C LEU A 133 -10.65 -11.76 2.49
N SER A 134 -9.96 -10.62 2.36
CA SER A 134 -10.10 -9.48 3.27
C SER A 134 -9.85 -8.17 2.51
N ALA A 135 -10.35 -7.05 3.04
CA ALA A 135 -10.13 -5.73 2.46
C ALA A 135 -9.69 -4.71 3.52
N LEU A 136 -8.81 -3.81 3.13
CA LEU A 136 -8.39 -2.65 3.93
C LEU A 136 -8.25 -1.43 3.02
N GLY A 137 -8.41 -0.22 3.56
CA GLY A 137 -8.25 0.99 2.76
C GLY A 137 -8.93 2.20 3.34
N GLY A 138 -8.71 3.35 2.68
CA GLY A 138 -9.29 4.63 3.10
C GLY A 138 -10.82 4.59 3.24
N PRO A 139 -11.56 4.09 2.24
CA PRO A 139 -13.03 4.00 2.31
C PRO A 139 -13.55 3.23 3.52
N MET A 140 -12.84 2.20 3.98
CA MET A 140 -13.26 1.32 5.08
C MET A 140 -13.21 2.00 6.46
N VAL A 141 -12.49 3.12 6.57
CA VAL A 141 -12.21 3.81 7.85
C VAL A 141 -12.71 5.26 7.87
N LEU A 142 -13.57 5.64 6.92
CA LEU A 142 -14.17 6.97 6.90
C LEU A 142 -15.17 7.14 8.05
N ASN A 143 -15.19 8.34 8.64
CA ASN A 143 -16.16 8.68 9.68
C ASN A 143 -17.59 8.78 9.13
N GLU A 144 -17.72 9.18 7.86
CA GLU A 144 -19.00 9.33 7.18
C GLU A 144 -19.10 8.29 6.07
N SER A 145 -20.15 7.47 6.12
CA SER A 145 -20.46 6.42 5.14
C SER A 145 -19.23 5.55 4.77
N PRO A 146 -18.66 4.80 5.74
CA PRO A 146 -17.56 3.90 5.45
C PRO A 146 -18.00 2.77 4.51
N ALA A 147 -17.08 2.34 3.65
CA ALA A 147 -17.25 1.15 2.83
C ALA A 147 -17.24 -0.13 3.68
N SER A 148 -17.82 -1.19 3.14
CA SER A 148 -17.79 -2.53 3.71
C SER A 148 -17.36 -3.56 2.67
N PHE A 149 -16.78 -4.65 3.15
CA PHE A 149 -16.42 -5.81 2.33
C PHE A 149 -16.97 -7.05 3.01
N LEU A 150 -17.74 -7.83 2.25
CA LEU A 150 -18.39 -9.04 2.70
C LEU A 150 -17.77 -10.22 1.95
N PRO A 151 -16.72 -10.86 2.52
CA PRO A 151 -16.15 -12.07 1.94
C PRO A 151 -17.10 -13.26 2.14
N ASP A 152 -17.17 -14.14 1.14
CA ASP A 152 -17.78 -15.46 1.29
C ASP A 152 -16.95 -16.34 2.24
N PRO A 153 -17.52 -17.43 2.78
CA PRO A 153 -16.76 -18.40 3.55
C PRO A 153 -15.53 -18.92 2.77
N PRO A 154 -14.42 -19.27 3.45
CA PRO A 154 -13.21 -19.72 2.79
C PRO A 154 -13.45 -20.91 1.86
N ASP A 155 -13.10 -20.75 0.58
CA ASP A 155 -13.32 -21.73 -0.49
C ASP A 155 -12.24 -21.57 -1.57
N ASN A 156 -12.25 -22.41 -2.61
CA ASN A 156 -11.37 -22.28 -3.76
C ASN A 156 -12.08 -22.73 -5.05
N PRO A 157 -12.56 -21.80 -5.89
CA PRO A 157 -12.39 -20.33 -5.79
C PRO A 157 -13.27 -19.69 -4.70
N VAL A 158 -12.91 -18.48 -4.28
CA VAL A 158 -13.66 -17.67 -3.30
C VAL A 158 -14.04 -16.33 -3.92
N SER A 159 -15.15 -15.75 -3.45
CA SER A 159 -15.62 -14.42 -3.85
C SER A 159 -15.99 -13.57 -2.63
N GLY A 160 -16.23 -12.29 -2.87
CA GLY A 160 -16.72 -11.37 -1.86
C GLY A 160 -17.17 -10.07 -2.49
N THR A 161 -18.13 -9.38 -1.87
CA THR A 161 -18.70 -8.16 -2.44
C THR A 161 -18.21 -6.93 -1.68
N PHE A 162 -17.64 -5.98 -2.42
CA PHE A 162 -17.34 -4.64 -1.92
C PHE A 162 -18.57 -3.74 -2.06
N ASN A 163 -18.88 -2.97 -1.03
CA ASN A 163 -20.03 -2.07 -1.00
C ASN A 163 -19.65 -0.72 -0.43
N TRP A 164 -20.03 0.36 -1.12
CA TRP A 164 -19.78 1.71 -0.64
C TRP A 164 -20.85 2.69 -1.10
N GLN A 165 -21.62 3.21 -0.15
CA GLN A 165 -22.49 4.36 -0.41
C GLN A 165 -21.65 5.63 -0.37
N THR A 166 -21.37 6.23 -1.53
CA THR A 166 -20.63 7.49 -1.58
C THR A 166 -21.53 8.66 -1.16
N VAL A 167 -20.94 9.73 -0.63
CA VAL A 167 -21.62 10.99 -0.29
C VAL A 167 -20.86 12.19 -0.81
N CYS A 168 -21.48 13.38 -0.82
CA CYS A 168 -20.82 14.63 -1.25
C CYS A 168 -19.49 14.90 -0.51
N GLY A 169 -19.39 14.54 0.78
CA GLY A 169 -18.17 14.70 1.56
C GLY A 169 -16.99 13.83 1.08
N HIS A 170 -17.23 12.87 0.20
CA HIS A 170 -16.19 12.04 -0.42
C HIS A 170 -15.61 12.66 -1.70
N VAL A 171 -16.19 13.72 -2.25
CA VAL A 171 -15.67 14.34 -3.48
C VAL A 171 -14.29 14.92 -3.22
N ARG A 172 -13.29 14.44 -3.94
CA ARG A 172 -11.93 14.97 -3.88
C ARG A 172 -11.14 14.59 -5.13
N LEU A 173 -10.13 15.40 -5.45
CA LEU A 173 -9.21 15.13 -6.56
C LEU A 173 -8.42 13.84 -6.37
N GLN A 174 -8.19 13.44 -5.12
CA GLN A 174 -7.37 12.29 -4.79
C GLN A 174 -8.18 10.99 -4.74
N PRO A 175 -7.88 9.98 -5.56
CA PRO A 175 -8.56 8.70 -5.45
C PRO A 175 -8.46 8.08 -4.06
N TYR A 176 -9.52 7.39 -3.64
CA TYR A 176 -9.49 6.47 -2.51
C TYR A 176 -8.88 5.15 -2.94
N THR A 177 -7.98 4.58 -2.13
CA THR A 177 -7.43 3.25 -2.39
C THR A 177 -8.06 2.22 -1.45
N VAL A 178 -8.53 1.11 -2.02
CA VAL A 178 -8.85 -0.13 -1.31
C VAL A 178 -7.82 -1.18 -1.75
N VAL A 179 -7.37 -2.01 -0.83
CA VAL A 179 -6.49 -3.15 -1.11
C VAL A 179 -7.22 -4.39 -0.64
N PHE A 180 -7.51 -5.26 -1.60
CA PHE A 180 -8.01 -6.60 -1.32
C PHE A 180 -6.83 -7.55 -1.15
N ARG A 181 -7.00 -8.53 -0.27
CA ARG A 181 -6.00 -9.53 0.05
C ARG A 181 -6.64 -10.90 0.02
N ALA A 182 -6.03 -11.82 -0.73
CA ALA A 182 -6.29 -13.24 -0.71
C ALA A 182 -5.20 -13.95 0.10
N SER A 183 -5.57 -14.87 0.98
CA SER A 183 -4.65 -15.69 1.77
C SER A 183 -5.06 -17.15 1.65
N ASP A 184 -4.12 -18.03 1.32
CA ASP A 184 -4.35 -19.47 1.32
C ASP A 184 -4.34 -20.05 2.76
N ASN A 185 -4.46 -21.37 2.87
CA ASN A 185 -4.26 -22.12 4.10
C ASN A 185 -3.15 -23.17 3.97
N GLY A 186 -2.20 -22.95 3.06
CA GLY A 186 -1.08 -23.83 2.79
C GLY A 186 -0.18 -24.03 4.00
N GLN A 187 0.49 -25.18 4.05
CA GLN A 187 1.42 -25.54 5.13
C GLN A 187 2.75 -26.01 4.52
N PRO A 188 3.91 -25.68 5.13
CA PRO A 188 4.07 -24.96 6.40
C PRO A 188 3.97 -23.43 6.28
N VAL A 189 3.85 -22.91 5.06
CA VAL A 189 3.83 -21.47 4.77
C VAL A 189 2.48 -21.12 4.15
N ILE A 190 1.84 -20.11 4.73
CA ILE A 190 0.67 -19.43 4.14
C ILE A 190 1.18 -18.36 3.19
N LEU A 191 0.64 -18.31 1.98
CA LEU A 191 0.96 -17.30 0.99
C LEU A 191 -0.25 -16.39 0.73
N GLU A 192 0.05 -15.20 0.22
CA GLU A 192 -0.93 -14.15 0.03
C GLU A 192 -0.74 -13.48 -1.34
N ASP A 193 -1.85 -12.96 -1.88
CA ASP A 193 -1.88 -12.06 -3.04
C ASP A 193 -2.72 -10.81 -2.72
N TYR A 194 -2.41 -9.72 -3.41
CA TYR A 194 -2.93 -8.38 -3.12
C TYR A 194 -3.37 -7.67 -4.40
N GLU A 195 -4.66 -7.28 -4.46
CA GLU A 195 -5.20 -6.51 -5.57
C GLU A 195 -5.71 -5.13 -5.10
N PRO A 196 -5.05 -4.03 -5.52
CA PRO A 196 -5.48 -2.68 -5.18
C PRO A 196 -6.45 -2.08 -6.21
N VAL A 197 -7.42 -1.30 -5.73
CA VAL A 197 -8.35 -0.53 -6.55
C VAL A 197 -8.32 0.94 -6.13
N ASN A 198 -8.19 1.85 -7.10
CA ASN A 198 -8.40 3.28 -6.90
C ASN A 198 -9.82 3.67 -7.33
N ILE A 199 -10.50 4.39 -6.44
CA ILE A 199 -11.87 4.86 -6.62
C ILE A 199 -11.86 6.39 -6.58
N THR A 200 -12.19 7.02 -7.71
CA THR A 200 -12.35 8.48 -7.79
C THR A 200 -13.81 8.84 -7.57
N VAL A 201 -14.09 9.78 -6.66
CA VAL A 201 -15.44 10.28 -6.42
C VAL A 201 -15.53 11.72 -6.92
N VAL A 202 -16.40 11.97 -7.90
CA VAL A 202 -16.60 13.28 -8.53
C VAL A 202 -17.93 13.90 -8.12
N ALA A 203 -18.01 15.24 -8.16
CA ALA A 203 -19.27 15.93 -7.94
C ALA A 203 -20.28 15.63 -9.07
N PRO A 204 -21.59 15.68 -8.78
CA PRO A 204 -22.60 15.64 -9.82
C PRO A 204 -22.46 16.82 -10.77
N GLU A 205 -23.04 16.69 -11.97
CA GLU A 205 -23.06 17.77 -12.95
C GLU A 205 -23.78 19.01 -12.40
N PRO A 206 -23.31 20.23 -12.69
CA PRO A 206 -24.00 21.45 -12.27
C PRO A 206 -25.36 21.57 -12.98
N GLU A 207 -26.45 21.71 -12.22
CA GLU A 207 -27.75 22.04 -12.80
C GLU A 207 -27.83 23.55 -13.09
N ASN A 208 -28.11 23.93 -14.34
CA ASN A 208 -28.28 25.31 -14.83
C ASN A 208 -27.05 26.25 -14.69
N PRO A 209 -25.94 25.98 -15.41
CA PRO A 209 -24.79 26.88 -15.42
C PRO A 209 -25.09 28.16 -16.22
N CYS A 210 -25.63 29.18 -15.57
CA CYS A 210 -25.72 30.52 -16.15
C CYS A 210 -24.38 31.25 -15.99
N SER A 211 -23.61 31.41 -17.07
CA SER A 211 -22.42 32.26 -17.06
C SER A 211 -22.84 33.73 -16.99
N HIS A 212 -22.64 34.38 -15.85
CA HIS A 212 -22.74 35.84 -15.76
C HIS A 212 -21.37 36.45 -16.08
N PRO A 213 -21.17 37.17 -17.19
CA PRO A 213 -19.91 37.84 -17.46
C PRO A 213 -19.74 39.00 -16.48
N GLN A 214 -19.03 38.79 -15.37
CA GLN A 214 -18.66 39.88 -14.48
C GLN A 214 -17.50 40.68 -15.10
N ARG A 215 -17.82 41.90 -15.55
CA ARG A 215 -16.82 42.94 -15.76
C ARG A 215 -16.26 43.36 -14.41
N GLY A 216 -15.00 43.02 -14.20
CA GLY A 216 -13.96 43.78 -13.51
C GLY A 216 -14.32 44.52 -12.21
N GLY A 217 -13.72 44.05 -11.12
CA GLY A 217 -13.27 44.91 -10.04
C GLY A 217 -13.82 44.53 -8.67
N ASP A 218 -13.19 43.54 -8.02
CA ASP A 218 -12.96 43.62 -6.57
C ASP A 218 -11.83 42.67 -6.16
N ARG A 219 -10.85 43.22 -5.43
CA ARG A 219 -9.71 42.47 -4.88
C ARG A 219 -10.17 41.83 -3.57
N PRO A 220 -9.96 40.52 -3.34
CA PRO A 220 -10.12 39.96 -2.00
C PRO A 220 -8.96 40.43 -1.13
N VAL A 221 -9.28 41.16 -0.06
CA VAL A 221 -8.36 41.42 1.06
C VAL A 221 -8.28 40.12 1.87
N VAL A 222 -7.09 39.55 2.00
CA VAL A 222 -6.82 38.39 2.86
C VAL A 222 -6.23 38.93 4.17
N ASP A 223 -6.95 38.73 5.27
CA ASP A 223 -6.51 39.04 6.63
C ASP A 223 -5.39 38.06 7.06
N PRO A 224 -4.18 38.51 7.42
CA PRO A 224 -3.03 37.65 7.66
C PRO A 224 -2.78 37.41 9.14
N GLU A 225 -3.75 36.95 9.92
CA GLU A 225 -3.46 36.35 11.24
C GLU A 225 -4.43 35.21 11.53
N HIS A 226 -3.98 33.96 11.38
CA HIS A 226 -4.34 32.82 12.25
C HIS A 226 -3.56 31.55 11.82
N LEU A 227 -2.22 31.58 11.92
CA LEU A 227 -1.42 30.38 11.70
C LEU A 227 -0.28 30.24 12.72
N HIS A 228 -0.60 30.23 14.01
CA HIS A 228 0.34 29.82 15.05
C HIS A 228 -0.35 28.96 16.11
N GLN A 229 -0.32 27.64 15.90
CA GLN A 229 -0.16 26.67 17.00
C GLN A 229 0.44 25.37 16.44
N ARG A 230 1.76 25.38 16.24
CA ARG A 230 2.55 24.17 15.97
C ARG A 230 2.62 23.36 17.26
N ARG A 231 1.96 22.20 17.34
CA ARG A 231 2.39 21.14 18.25
C ARG A 231 3.69 20.56 17.70
N ARG A 232 4.78 20.72 18.45
CA ARG A 232 6.03 20.00 18.21
C ARG A 232 5.73 18.50 18.23
N LEU A 233 6.03 17.79 17.14
CA LEU A 233 6.19 16.34 17.16
C LEU A 233 7.42 16.05 18.02
N SER A 234 7.18 15.67 19.27
CA SER A 234 8.19 15.05 20.10
C SER A 234 8.62 13.73 19.46
N HIS A 235 9.93 13.55 19.31
CA HIS A 235 10.54 12.26 18.98
C HIS A 235 10.11 11.22 20.01
N LEU A 236 9.19 10.34 19.63
CA LEU A 236 8.75 9.21 20.43
C LEU A 236 8.82 7.94 19.58
N SER A 237 9.97 7.27 19.66
CA SER A 237 10.21 5.92 19.14
C SER A 237 9.70 4.86 20.14
N SER A 238 8.97 3.84 19.67
CA SER A 238 8.54 2.67 20.46
C SER A 238 8.27 1.50 19.51
N CYS A 239 8.60 0.25 19.84
CA CYS A 239 8.62 -0.87 18.88
C CYS A 239 7.35 -1.72 18.81
N GLY A 240 6.92 -2.15 17.61
CA GLY A 240 6.13 -3.36 17.36
C GLY A 240 6.88 -4.34 16.44
N ALA A 241 6.41 -5.58 16.30
CA ALA A 241 7.06 -6.62 15.48
C ALA A 241 7.26 -6.20 14.01
N LEU A 242 8.36 -6.64 13.39
CA LEU A 242 8.60 -6.42 11.96
C LEU A 242 7.57 -7.20 11.14
N PRO A 243 6.98 -6.60 10.10
CA PRO A 243 6.18 -7.37 9.16
C PRO A 243 7.12 -8.35 8.45
N VAL A 244 6.87 -9.64 8.67
CA VAL A 244 7.53 -10.74 7.96
C VAL A 244 6.66 -11.10 6.77
N HIS A 245 7.25 -11.13 5.59
CA HIS A 245 6.59 -11.65 4.39
C HIS A 245 7.33 -12.90 3.91
N THR A 246 6.60 -13.90 3.45
CA THR A 246 7.19 -15.16 3.02
C THR A 246 6.98 -15.36 1.53
N ILE A 247 8.05 -15.71 0.82
CA ILE A 247 8.02 -16.04 -0.60
C ILE A 247 8.35 -17.53 -0.77
N ALA A 248 7.52 -18.22 -1.55
CA ALA A 248 7.67 -19.63 -1.86
C ALA A 248 8.48 -19.85 -3.14
N LEU A 249 9.45 -20.79 -3.08
CA LEU A 249 10.15 -21.30 -4.25
C LEU A 249 9.65 -22.70 -4.60
N ARG A 250 9.17 -22.86 -5.83
CA ARG A 250 8.88 -24.18 -6.42
C ARG A 250 9.94 -24.50 -7.47
N ASN A 251 10.65 -25.62 -7.30
CA ASN A 251 11.77 -26.00 -8.17
C ASN A 251 12.86 -24.92 -8.31
N GLY A 252 13.08 -24.10 -7.27
CA GLY A 252 14.10 -23.04 -7.27
C GLY A 252 13.70 -21.77 -8.04
N ARG A 253 12.41 -21.56 -8.33
CA ARG A 253 11.90 -20.30 -8.88
C ARG A 253 10.64 -19.87 -8.12
N ALA A 254 10.54 -18.61 -7.72
CA ALA A 254 9.24 -18.04 -7.33
C ALA A 254 8.50 -17.53 -8.56
N ARG A 255 7.16 -17.49 -8.47
CA ARG A 255 6.35 -16.64 -9.34
C ARG A 255 6.42 -15.19 -8.84
N LEU A 256 6.04 -14.27 -9.71
CA LEU A 256 5.87 -12.85 -9.42
C LEU A 256 5.16 -12.61 -8.07
N HIS A 257 5.86 -12.01 -7.10
CA HIS A 257 5.25 -11.55 -5.85
C HIS A 257 5.16 -10.03 -5.81
N ARG A 258 3.95 -9.52 -5.56
CA ARG A 258 3.69 -8.10 -5.31
C ARG A 258 3.40 -7.89 -3.84
N ILE A 259 4.31 -7.21 -3.14
CA ILE A 259 4.13 -6.88 -1.73
C ILE A 259 3.80 -5.40 -1.65
N ARG A 260 2.55 -5.05 -1.34
CA ARG A 260 2.21 -3.64 -1.11
C ARG A 260 2.46 -3.26 0.35
N LEU A 261 3.32 -2.28 0.55
CA LEU A 261 3.83 -1.94 1.88
C LEU A 261 2.76 -1.16 2.69
N PRO A 262 2.49 -1.56 3.95
CA PRO A 262 1.43 -0.95 4.74
C PRO A 262 1.72 0.53 5.04
N ARG A 263 0.66 1.35 4.98
CA ARG A 263 0.73 2.81 5.18
C ARG A 263 0.80 3.26 6.66
N HIS A 264 0.77 2.33 7.62
CA HIS A 264 0.66 2.65 9.04
C HIS A 264 2.01 2.87 9.73
N ARG A 265 2.04 3.79 10.71
CA ARG A 265 3.13 4.05 11.67
C ARG A 265 3.42 2.82 12.54
N ALA A 266 4.18 1.86 12.01
CA ALA A 266 4.92 0.91 12.83
C ALA A 266 6.25 1.56 13.24
N ARG A 267 6.67 1.23 14.44
CA ARG A 267 7.56 2.01 15.30
C ARG A 267 8.58 0.96 15.83
N CYS A 268 9.86 1.32 16.10
CA CYS A 268 11.06 0.43 16.04
C CYS A 268 11.68 -0.09 17.36
N ARG A 269 12.44 -1.21 17.30
CA ARG A 269 13.55 -1.71 18.17
C ARG A 269 14.23 -2.97 17.60
N ASP A 270 15.52 -3.04 17.95
CA ASP A 270 16.51 -4.10 17.76
C ASP A 270 16.19 -5.43 18.45
N ARG A 271 16.49 -6.53 17.77
CA ARG A 271 16.89 -7.78 18.42
C ARG A 271 18.21 -8.28 17.82
N ILE A 272 19.27 -8.19 18.61
CA ILE A 272 20.52 -8.90 18.38
C ILE A 272 20.24 -10.38 18.66
N VAL A 273 20.35 -11.24 17.64
CA VAL A 273 20.51 -12.68 17.85
C VAL A 273 22.01 -12.92 18.03
N HIS A 274 22.44 -13.08 19.28
CA HIS A 274 23.70 -13.75 19.57
C HIS A 274 23.44 -15.26 19.63
N GLY A 275 24.27 -16.02 18.90
CA GLY A 275 24.73 -17.37 19.27
C GLY A 275 23.70 -18.48 19.30
#